data_AF-A0A377JTW6-F1
#
_entry.id   AF-A0A377JTW6-F1
#
_cell.length_a   1.000
_cell.length_b   1.000
_cell.length_c   1.000
_cell.angle_alpha   90.00
_cell.angle_beta   90.00
_cell.angle_gamma   90.00
#
_symmetry.space_group_name_H-M   'P 1'
#
loop_
_entity.id
_entity.type
_entity.pdbx_description
1 polymer ?
#
loop_
_entity_poly.entity_id
_entity_poly.type
_entity_poly.pdbx_seq_one_letter_code
_entity_poly.pdbx_strand_id
1 'polypeptide(L)' 'MKFFVILLALLALAYLILRPLLKTNKTHNGIEEMQECACCGVYVSVNESFLSNGKYFCSKECLQKGAR' A
#
# COMPACT_ATOMS: atom_id res chain seq x y z
N MET A 1 -13.13 -5.80 39.62
CA MET A 1 -14.10 -6.16 38.55
C MET A 1 -14.60 -4.95 37.75
N LYS A 2 -15.16 -3.89 38.37
CA LYS A 2 -15.64 -2.68 37.67
C LYS A 2 -14.54 -1.88 36.93
N PHE A 3 -13.32 -1.82 37.49
CA PHE A 3 -12.19 -1.13 36.84
C PHE A 3 -11.77 -1.75 35.51
N PHE A 4 -11.85 -3.08 35.38
CA PHE A 4 -11.55 -3.76 34.10
C PHE A 4 -12.58 -3.41 33.02
N VAL A 5 -13.85 -3.26 33.39
CA VAL A 5 -14.91 -2.87 32.45
C VAL A 5 -14.70 -1.44 31.97
N ILE A 6 -14.32 -0.53 32.87
CA ILE A 6 -14.03 0.88 32.53
C ILE A 6 -12.79 0.98 31.64
N LEU A 7 -11.73 0.23 31.96
CA LEU A 7 -10.52 0.16 31.15
C LEU A 7 -10.82 -0.33 29.72
N LEU A 8 -11.61 -1.39 29.59
CA LEU A 8 -11.98 -1.98 28.32
C LEU A 8 -12.87 -1.03 27.50
N ALA A 9 -13.79 -0.32 28.16
CA ALA A 9 -14.60 0.71 27.52
C ALA A 9 -13.77 1.89 26.98
N LEU A 10 -12.77 2.36 27.74
CA LEU A 10 -11.88 3.43 27.30
C LEU A 10 -11.00 3.00 26.12
N LEU A 11 -10.47 1.76 26.13
CA LEU A 11 -9.72 1.19 25.01
C LEU A 11 -10.59 1.06 23.75
N ALA A 12 -11.83 0.60 23.90
CA ALA A 12 -12.76 0.51 22.78
C ALA A 12 -13.09 1.89 22.20
N LEU A 13 -13.29 2.89 23.06
CA LEU A 13 -13.56 4.27 22.63
C LEU A 13 -12.36 4.86 21.86
N ALA A 14 -11.14 4.68 22.39
CA ALA A 14 -9.91 5.12 21.75
C ALA A 14 -9.71 4.44 20.38
N TYR A 15 -9.97 3.14 20.28
CA TYR A 15 -9.88 2.38 19.03
C TYR A 15 -10.88 2.88 17.97
N LEU A 16 -12.11 3.21 18.36
CA LEU A 16 -13.11 3.75 17.44
C LEU A 16 -12.74 5.14 16.91
N ILE A 17 -12.06 5.96 17.73
CA ILE A 17 -11.55 7.29 17.33
C ILE A 17 -10.32 7.16 16.43
N LEU A 18 -9.42 6.18 16.67
CA LEU A 18 -8.25 5.94 15.83
C LEU A 18 -8.61 5.31 14.47
N ARG A 19 -9.62 4.45 14.42
CA ARG A 19 -10.05 3.72 13.21
C ARG A 19 -10.17 4.57 11.93
N PRO A 20 -10.81 5.75 11.92
CA PRO A 20 -10.91 6.58 10.72
C PRO A 20 -9.55 7.13 10.25
N LEU A 21 -8.58 7.33 11.14
CA LEU A 21 -7.23 7.76 10.76
C LEU A 21 -6.41 6.63 10.14
N LEU A 22 -6.64 5.38 10.56
CA LEU A 22 -5.99 4.21 9.95
C LEU A 22 -6.65 3.76 8.63
N LYS A 23 -7.82 4.30 8.29
CA LYS A 23 -8.50 3.96 7.03
C LYS A 23 -7.84 4.72 5.88
N THR A 24 -6.75 4.17 5.35
CA THR A 24 -6.29 4.53 4.01
C THR A 24 -7.40 4.17 3.01
N ASN A 25 -8.14 5.19 2.54
CA ASN A 25 -9.04 5.00 1.40
C ASN A 25 -8.12 4.85 0.19
N LYS A 26 -7.87 3.61 -0.23
CA LYS A 26 -7.43 3.37 -1.60
C LYS A 26 -8.64 3.65 -2.50
N THR A 27 -8.83 4.92 -2.83
CA THR A 27 -9.84 5.37 -3.78
C THR A 27 -9.46 4.79 -5.15
N HIS A 28 -10.12 3.71 -5.55
CA HIS A 28 -9.94 3.09 -6.86
C HIS A 28 -10.85 3.80 -7.87
N ASN A 29 -10.46 4.99 -8.30
CA ASN A 29 -11.23 5.80 -9.26
C ASN A 29 -11.10 5.35 -10.72
N GLY A 30 -10.64 4.13 -10.98
CA GLY A 30 -10.41 3.60 -12.34
C GLY A 30 -9.30 4.31 -13.14
N ILE A 31 -8.67 5.32 -12.56
CA ILE A 31 -7.45 5.94 -13.09
C ILE A 31 -6.28 5.29 -12.38
N GLU A 32 -5.50 4.52 -13.13
CA GLU A 32 -4.29 3.90 -12.65
C GLU A 32 -3.08 4.73 -13.06
N GLU A 33 -2.18 4.98 -12.11
CA GLU A 33 -0.89 5.57 -12.41
C GLU A 33 -0.04 4.53 -13.16
N MET A 34 0.41 4.88 -14.36
CA MET A 34 1.28 4.03 -15.17
C MET A 34 2.71 4.58 -15.14
N GLN A 35 3.67 3.69 -14.97
CA GLN A 35 5.09 4.02 -14.93
C GLN A 35 5.85 3.17 -15.95
N GLU A 36 6.92 3.75 -16.51
CA GLU A 36 7.75 3.07 -17.50
C GLU A 36 8.64 2.03 -16.83
N CYS A 37 8.69 0.82 -17.37
CA CYS A 37 9.58 -0.22 -16.89
C CYS A 37 11.04 0.13 -17.16
N ALA A 38 11.85 0.19 -16.10
CA ALA A 38 13.27 0.53 -16.19
C ALA A 38 14.15 -0.49 -16.95
N CYS A 39 13.62 -1.67 -17.28
CA CYS A 39 14.35 -2.71 -18.02
C CYS A 39 13.99 -2.75 -19.51
N CYS A 40 12.72 -2.53 -19.88
CA CYS A 40 12.24 -2.77 -21.25
C CYS A 40 11.40 -1.63 -21.84
N GLY A 41 11.11 -0.56 -21.08
CA GLY A 41 10.37 0.61 -21.56
C GLY A 41 8.85 0.42 -21.69
N VAL A 42 8.31 -0.75 -21.35
CA VAL A 42 6.86 -0.96 -21.36
C VAL A 42 6.22 -0.24 -20.17
N TYR A 43 5.11 0.46 -20.42
CA TYR A 43 4.31 1.08 -19.37
C TYR A 43 3.50 0.03 -18.60
N VAL A 44 3.64 0.04 -17.28
CA VAL A 44 2.93 -0.87 -16.36
C VAL A 44 2.25 -0.05 -15.27
N SER A 45 1.08 -0.50 -14.82
CA SER A 45 0.39 0.10 -13.67
C SER A 45 1.27 0.00 -12.42
N VAL A 46 1.36 1.08 -11.65
CA VAL A 46 2.10 1.10 -10.37
C VAL A 46 1.61 -0.01 -9.45
N ASN A 47 0.31 -0.33 -9.47
CA ASN A 47 -0.30 -1.38 -8.65
C ASN A 47 0.05 -2.80 -9.09
N GLU A 48 0.44 -3.01 -10.35
CA GLU A 48 0.79 -4.32 -10.93
C GLU A 48 2.31 -4.50 -11.13
N SER A 49 3.06 -3.42 -10.98
CA SER A 49 4.51 -3.39 -11.17
C SER A 49 5.29 -3.90 -9.95
N PHE A 50 6.53 -4.31 -10.18
CA PHE A 50 7.51 -4.57 -9.12
C PHE A 50 8.34 -3.31 -8.88
N LEU A 51 8.42 -2.84 -7.63
CA LEU A 51 9.26 -1.71 -7.23
C LEU A 51 10.57 -2.22 -6.62
N SER A 52 11.71 -1.77 -7.15
CA SER A 52 13.03 -2.02 -6.55
C SER A 52 13.98 -0.86 -6.81
N ASN A 53 14.70 -0.43 -5.77
CA ASN A 53 15.62 0.72 -5.84
C ASN A 53 14.98 1.98 -6.45
N GLY A 54 13.70 2.22 -6.17
CA GLY A 54 12.95 3.37 -6.71
C GLY A 54 12.57 3.24 -8.20
N LYS A 55 12.80 2.08 -8.82
CA LYS A 55 12.47 1.81 -10.23
C LYS A 55 11.34 0.79 -10.35
N TYR A 56 10.49 0.97 -11.36
CA TYR A 56 9.36 0.09 -11.65
C TYR A 56 9.72 -0.95 -12.71
N PHE A 57 9.20 -2.17 -12.55
CA PHE A 57 9.43 -3.29 -13.46
C PHE A 57 8.14 -4.02 -13.81
N CYS A 58 7.95 -4.34 -15.09
CA CYS A 58 6.73 -5.00 -15.58
C CYS A 58 6.67 -6.50 -15.26
N SER A 59 7.79 -7.13 -14.91
CA SER A 59 7.86 -8.56 -14.60
C SER A 59 9.01 -8.89 -13.66
N LYS A 60 8.95 -10.06 -13.02
CA LYS A 60 10.06 -10.59 -12.20
C LYS A 60 11.35 -10.77 -13.00
N GLU A 61 11.23 -11.11 -14.27
CA GLU A 61 12.39 -11.25 -15.16
C GLU A 61 13.07 -9.89 -15.41
N CYS A 62 12.27 -8.84 -15.71
CA CYS A 62 12.78 -7.48 -15.87
C CYS A 62 13.41 -6.95 -14.58
N LEU A 63 12.80 -7.25 -13.42
CA LEU A 63 13.37 -6.94 -12.12
C LEU A 63 14.74 -7.61 -11.95
N GLN A 64 14.87 -8.92 -12.22
CA GLN A 64 16.16 -9.62 -12.07
C GLN A 64 17.23 -9.15 -13.06
N LYS A 65 16.84 -8.75 -14.28
CA LYS A 65 17.75 -8.22 -15.30
C LYS A 65 18.19 -6.79 -14.98
N GLY A 66 17.27 -5.92 -14.56
CA GLY A 66 17.48 -4.49 -14.38
C GLY A 66 17.77 -4.03 -12.94
N ALA A 67 17.65 -4.90 -11.94
CA ALA A 67 18.06 -4.61 -10.55
C ALA A 67 19.57 -4.82 -10.30
N ARG A 68 20.36 -5.00 -11.36
CA ARG A 68 21.83 -5.03 -11.32
C ARG A 68 22.43 -3.64 -11.46
#